data_AF-A0A354RCT3-F1
#
_entry.id   AF-A0A354RCT3-F1
#
_cell.length_a   1.000
_cell.length_b   1.000
_cell.length_c   1.000
_cell.angle_alpha   90.00
_cell.angle_beta   90.00
_cell.angle_gamma   90.00
#
_symmetry.space_group_name_H-M   'P 1'
#
loop_
_entity.id
_entity.type
_entity.pdbx_description
1 polymer ?
#
loop_
_entity_poly.entity_id
_entity_poly.type
_entity_poly.pdbx_seq_one_letter_code
_entity_poly.pdbx_strand_id
1 'polypeptide(L)'
;QNVMGKDDVILATAPTLSIREVKTYARIANDTPFIVGGLIAKDSEETLRKVPVLGDLPWLGGLFRSKDETGLKREVIIVITPSVLPDESPVHASMPKDDDLFDKFGNRLFRDAYRIRAEDTFDLRYLTENKGLRQLQEVVDRIVNDHPQLTKQYPYQRFADQAVPGEDALVRRQIYEVLKRQKAAEVLDVEKLIFFEREEASGSGFRVRFLSDYLKEFAPFVFEEGETGKAVGLCFRMRRDSMAIDQLLEEPVPEIKVVDCPDAQTWRSLLLESNKRSPGSVSKRVIFLRNQSDLNRLKNAILMKKIISLNASDYILKLKNFTRGRLLRMPTVREEDVELIDADVATCYFQSELYYSVLEQSLAYDYAALRKVLQGSEYGKGLRITH
;
A
#
# COMPACT_ATOMS: atom_id res chain seq x y z
N GLN A 1 26.51 -8.29 -37.34
CA GLN A 1 27.07 -8.27 -38.70
C GLN A 1 26.32 -9.28 -39.54
N ASN A 2 25.95 -8.94 -40.77
CA ASN A 2 25.16 -9.79 -41.65
C ASN A 2 26.09 -10.58 -42.57
N VAL A 3 25.80 -11.86 -42.75
CA VAL A 3 26.46 -12.71 -43.76
C VAL A 3 25.55 -12.75 -44.98
N MET A 4 26.04 -12.19 -46.08
CA MET A 4 25.29 -12.09 -47.34
C MET A 4 25.55 -13.32 -48.21
N GLY A 5 24.49 -13.85 -48.81
CA GLY A 5 24.52 -14.88 -49.83
C GLY A 5 24.53 -14.31 -51.24
N LYS A 6 24.42 -15.19 -52.23
CA LYS A 6 24.26 -14.79 -53.64
C LYS A 6 22.93 -14.02 -53.80
N ASP A 7 22.93 -13.02 -54.66
CA ASP A 7 21.79 -12.09 -54.88
C ASP A 7 21.41 -11.25 -53.66
N ASP A 8 22.38 -10.94 -52.80
CA ASP A 8 22.23 -10.03 -51.65
C ASP A 8 21.21 -10.51 -50.60
N VAL A 9 20.96 -11.82 -50.55
CA VAL A 9 20.07 -12.45 -49.56
C VAL A 9 20.81 -12.61 -48.23
N ILE A 10 20.26 -12.06 -47.14
CA ILE A 10 20.82 -12.23 -45.78
C ILE A 10 20.65 -13.70 -45.35
N LEU A 11 21.75 -14.44 -45.25
CA LEU A 11 21.75 -15.86 -44.87
C LEU A 11 21.76 -16.05 -43.34
N ALA A 12 22.42 -15.14 -42.63
CA ALA A 12 22.47 -15.14 -41.17
C ALA A 12 22.82 -13.75 -40.63
N THR A 13 22.24 -13.41 -39.47
CA THR A 13 22.55 -12.18 -38.74
C THR A 13 23.10 -12.56 -37.37
N ALA A 14 24.33 -12.16 -37.08
CA ALA A 14 24.89 -12.33 -35.73
C ALA A 14 24.17 -11.40 -34.75
N PRO A 15 23.69 -11.89 -33.58
CA PRO A 15 23.02 -11.07 -32.60
C PRO A 15 23.98 -10.04 -32.01
N THR A 16 23.53 -8.80 -31.88
CA THR A 16 24.29 -7.74 -31.21
C THR A 16 24.15 -7.92 -29.70
N LEU A 17 25.20 -8.40 -29.02
CA LEU A 17 25.25 -8.42 -27.56
C LEU A 17 25.82 -7.09 -27.03
N SER A 18 25.03 -6.36 -26.24
CA SER A 18 25.51 -5.23 -25.44
C SER A 18 25.81 -5.73 -24.03
N ILE A 19 27.09 -5.97 -23.74
CA ILE A 19 27.54 -6.41 -22.42
C ILE A 19 28.09 -5.18 -21.67
N ARG A 20 27.60 -4.95 -20.46
CA ARG A 20 28.14 -3.95 -19.51
C ARG A 20 28.73 -4.72 -18.33
N GLU A 21 30.03 -4.61 -18.11
CA GLU A 21 30.74 -5.31 -17.03
C GLU A 21 31.44 -4.28 -16.11
N VAL A 22 31.36 -4.49 -14.80
CA VAL A 22 32.05 -3.68 -13.78
C VAL A 22 32.83 -4.63 -12.87
N LYS A 23 34.13 -4.38 -12.68
CA LYS A 23 35.01 -5.13 -11.78
C LYS A 23 35.56 -4.19 -10.72
N THR A 24 35.30 -4.50 -9.45
CA THR A 24 35.70 -3.69 -8.30
C THR A 24 36.18 -4.60 -7.17
N TYR A 25 37.23 -4.17 -6.46
CA TYR A 25 37.66 -4.76 -5.20
C TYR A 25 37.40 -3.76 -4.08
N ALA A 26 36.61 -4.15 -3.08
CA ALA A 26 36.27 -3.29 -1.95
C ALA A 26 36.23 -4.10 -0.64
N ARG A 27 36.68 -3.50 0.45
CA ARG A 27 36.44 -4.02 1.80
C ARG A 27 35.16 -3.38 2.33
N ILE A 28 34.14 -4.20 2.52
CA ILE A 28 32.80 -3.77 2.91
C ILE A 28 32.53 -4.36 4.29
N ALA A 29 31.98 -3.54 5.19
CA ALA A 29 31.55 -4.04 6.50
C ALA A 29 30.37 -5.02 6.34
N ASN A 30 30.20 -5.92 7.29
CA ASN A 30 29.09 -6.86 7.28
C ASN A 30 27.74 -6.12 7.19
N ASP A 31 26.81 -6.65 6.39
CA ASP A 31 25.46 -6.10 6.15
C ASP A 31 25.44 -4.63 5.72
N THR A 32 26.55 -4.13 5.17
CA THR A 32 26.66 -2.74 4.71
C THR A 32 26.51 -2.66 3.20
N PRO A 33 25.52 -1.91 2.67
CA PRO A 33 25.38 -1.79 1.22
C PRO A 33 26.54 -1.02 0.60
N PHE A 34 26.99 -1.47 -0.57
CA PHE A 34 28.07 -0.88 -1.33
C PHE A 34 27.65 -0.71 -2.79
N ILE A 35 27.73 0.53 -3.28
CA ILE A 35 27.45 0.86 -4.68
C ILE A 35 28.69 0.48 -5.51
N VAL A 36 28.54 -0.52 -6.36
CA VAL A 36 29.62 -1.04 -7.21
C VAL A 36 29.82 -0.16 -8.44
N GLY A 37 28.74 0.46 -8.93
CA GLY A 37 28.77 1.38 -10.06
C GLY A 37 27.39 1.88 -10.47
N GLY A 38 27.36 2.77 -11.46
CA GLY A 38 26.13 3.27 -12.07
C GLY A 38 26.37 3.83 -13.48
N LEU A 39 25.31 3.90 -14.28
CA LEU A 39 25.30 4.45 -15.62
C LEU A 39 24.22 5.53 -15.71
N ILE A 40 24.62 6.74 -16.08
CA ILE A 40 23.70 7.82 -16.44
C ILE A 40 23.81 8.01 -17.94
N ALA A 41 22.74 7.69 -18.68
CA ALA A 41 22.62 7.99 -20.10
C ALA A 41 21.60 9.12 -20.27
N LYS A 42 21.96 10.13 -21.05
CA LYS A 42 21.07 11.23 -21.42
C LYS A 42 21.10 11.34 -22.94
N ASP A 43 20.01 10.94 -23.57
CA ASP A 43 19.78 11.16 -24.99
C ASP A 43 18.91 12.42 -25.13
N SER A 44 19.31 13.36 -25.97
CA SER A 44 18.50 14.54 -26.30
C SER A 44 18.44 14.69 -27.81
N GLU A 45 17.23 14.70 -28.34
CA GLU A 45 16.95 14.93 -29.75
C GLU A 45 16.15 16.23 -29.86
N GLU A 46 16.61 17.13 -30.71
CA GLU A 46 15.94 18.38 -31.04
C GLU A 46 15.55 18.34 -32.52
N THR A 47 14.24 18.35 -32.79
CA THR A 47 13.70 18.44 -34.14
C THR A 47 13.11 19.82 -34.37
N LEU A 48 13.72 20.60 -35.26
CA LEU A 48 13.19 21.89 -35.69
C LEU A 48 12.53 21.77 -37.06
N ARG A 49 11.21 22.00 -37.13
CA ARG A 49 10.46 22.12 -38.40
C ARG A 49 10.17 23.58 -38.64
N LYS A 50 10.51 24.12 -39.82
CA LYS A 50 10.23 25.51 -40.16
C LYS A 50 9.71 25.64 -41.59
N VAL A 51 8.83 26.61 -41.82
CA VAL A 51 8.43 27.01 -43.18
C VAL A 51 9.61 27.77 -43.82
N PRO A 52 10.11 27.36 -45.00
CA PRO A 52 11.19 28.09 -45.67
C PRO A 52 10.86 29.57 -45.87
N VAL A 53 11.85 30.45 -45.72
CA VAL A 53 11.73 31.93 -45.77
C VAL A 53 10.98 32.55 -44.58
N LEU A 54 9.75 32.09 -44.28
CA LEU A 54 8.92 32.67 -43.23
C LEU A 54 9.39 32.31 -41.81
N GLY A 55 10.01 31.14 -41.62
CA GLY A 55 10.54 30.69 -40.33
C GLY A 55 11.82 31.40 -39.87
N ASP A 56 12.51 32.11 -40.77
CA ASP A 56 13.77 32.81 -40.50
C ASP A 56 13.58 34.32 -40.26
N LEU A 57 12.33 34.81 -40.29
CA LEU A 57 12.02 36.22 -40.02
C LEU A 57 12.29 36.58 -38.56
N PRO A 58 13.06 37.64 -38.27
CA PRO A 58 13.19 38.15 -36.91
C PRO A 58 11.83 38.62 -36.39
N TRP A 59 11.57 38.41 -35.09
CA TRP A 59 10.31 38.73 -34.38
C TRP A 59 9.09 37.88 -34.76
N LEU A 60 8.90 37.52 -36.04
CA LEU A 60 7.70 36.81 -36.53
C LEU A 60 7.94 35.31 -36.84
N GLY A 61 9.20 34.90 -37.06
CA GLY A 61 9.54 33.51 -37.42
C GLY A 61 9.16 32.47 -36.37
N GLY A 62 8.93 32.89 -35.12
CA GLY A 62 8.41 32.05 -34.05
C GLY A 62 7.06 31.41 -34.34
N LEU A 63 6.20 32.06 -35.14
CA LEU A 63 4.87 31.56 -35.53
C LEU A 63 4.93 30.53 -36.68
N PHE A 64 6.08 30.45 -37.37
CA PHE A 64 6.29 29.61 -38.56
C PHE A 64 7.34 28.51 -38.32
N ARG A 65 7.69 28.25 -37.05
CA ARG A 65 8.57 27.16 -36.60
C ARG A 65 7.86 26.30 -35.55
N SER A 66 8.09 24.99 -35.62
CA SER A 66 7.76 24.02 -34.57
C SER A 66 9.06 23.43 -34.06
N LYS A 67 9.23 23.42 -32.75
CA LYS A 67 10.39 22.84 -32.08
C LYS A 67 9.90 21.70 -31.19
N ASP A 68 10.34 20.49 -31.50
CA ASP A 68 10.09 19.30 -30.69
C ASP A 68 11.39 18.89 -30.01
N GLU A 69 11.43 18.94 -28.68
CA GLU A 69 12.54 18.41 -27.87
C GLU A 69 12.11 17.10 -27.23
N THR A 70 12.80 16.01 -27.55
CA THR A 70 12.62 14.69 -26.93
C THR A 70 13.86 14.31 -26.15
N GLY A 71 13.74 14.26 -24.82
CA GLY A 71 14.82 13.87 -23.92
C GLY A 71 14.54 12.52 -23.25
N LEU A 72 15.52 11.62 -23.26
CA LEU A 72 15.46 10.33 -22.57
C LEU A 72 16.64 10.18 -21.61
N LYS A 73 16.36 10.28 -20.31
CA LYS A 73 17.32 10.05 -19.24
C LYS A 73 17.15 8.63 -18.71
N ARG A 74 18.21 7.82 -18.73
CA ARG A 74 18.24 6.48 -18.12
C ARG A 74 19.31 6.44 -17.04
N GLU A 75 18.93 6.06 -15.83
CA GLU A 75 19.83 5.89 -14.69
C GLU A 75 19.80 4.43 -14.23
N VAL A 76 20.96 3.80 -14.13
CA VAL A 76 21.12 2.43 -13.61
C VAL A 76 22.14 2.47 -12.50
N ILE A 77 21.86 1.82 -11.38
CA ILE A 77 22.82 1.63 -10.27
C ILE A 77 22.94 0.14 -9.95
N ILE A 78 24.16 -0.32 -9.64
CA ILE A 78 24.46 -1.68 -9.22
C ILE A 78 24.97 -1.62 -7.79
N VAL A 79 24.29 -2.31 -6.88
CA VAL A 79 24.55 -2.25 -5.44
C VAL A 79 24.59 -3.67 -4.88
N ILE A 80 25.53 -3.93 -3.98
CA ILE A 80 25.73 -5.23 -3.31
C ILE A 80 25.66 -5.01 -1.80
N THR A 81 24.99 -5.90 -1.07
CA THR A 81 25.07 -5.99 0.40
C THR A 81 25.62 -7.36 0.76
N PRO A 82 26.89 -7.47 1.16
CA PRO A 82 27.46 -8.73 1.62
C PRO A 82 27.00 -9.05 3.06
N SER A 83 26.82 -10.33 3.36
CA SER A 83 26.54 -10.81 4.71
C SER A 83 27.53 -11.93 5.08
N VAL A 84 28.05 -11.89 6.31
CA VAL A 84 29.01 -12.84 6.89
C VAL A 84 28.24 -13.80 7.77
N LEU A 85 28.28 -15.09 7.41
CA LEU A 85 27.56 -16.13 8.11
C LEU A 85 28.47 -16.74 9.20
N PRO A 86 27.97 -16.96 10.43
CA PRO A 86 28.74 -17.62 11.48
C PRO A 86 28.98 -19.09 11.16
N ASP A 87 30.16 -19.61 11.49
CA ASP A 87 30.59 -21.01 11.22
C ASP A 87 29.67 -22.06 11.87
N GLU A 88 28.93 -21.68 12.91
CA GLU A 88 28.04 -22.55 13.69
C GLU A 88 26.66 -22.76 13.04
N SER A 89 26.36 -22.05 11.94
CA SER A 89 25.14 -22.21 11.16
C SER A 89 25.47 -22.83 9.81
N PRO A 90 25.46 -24.18 9.68
CA PRO A 90 25.75 -24.80 8.40
C PRO A 90 24.63 -24.47 7.41
N VAL A 91 24.89 -23.49 6.54
CA VAL A 91 24.00 -23.15 5.43
C VAL A 91 24.09 -24.27 4.40
N HIS A 92 23.23 -25.27 4.57
CA HIS A 92 23.02 -26.31 3.56
C HIS A 92 22.13 -25.78 2.44
N ALA A 93 22.28 -26.29 1.22
CA ALA A 93 21.38 -25.97 0.10
C ALA A 93 19.90 -26.31 0.41
N SER A 94 19.67 -27.11 1.44
CA SER A 94 18.36 -27.50 2.00
C SER A 94 17.77 -26.49 2.99
N MET A 95 18.50 -25.43 3.37
CA MET A 95 18.04 -24.47 4.37
C MET A 95 16.78 -23.77 3.86
N PRO A 96 15.71 -23.71 4.67
CA PRO A 96 14.50 -23.01 4.29
C PRO A 96 14.84 -21.55 3.96
N LYS A 97 14.39 -21.07 2.81
CA LYS A 97 14.55 -19.65 2.41
C LYS A 97 13.78 -18.67 3.31
N ASP A 98 13.11 -19.17 4.34
CA ASP A 98 12.20 -18.41 5.22
C ASP A 98 12.82 -18.22 6.62
N ASP A 99 14.13 -18.44 6.76
CA ASP A 99 14.90 -18.20 7.99
C ASP A 99 15.10 -16.68 8.26
N ASP A 100 15.10 -16.27 9.53
CA ASP A 100 15.31 -14.89 9.99
C ASP A 100 16.61 -14.28 9.45
N LEU A 101 17.63 -15.10 9.23
CA LEU A 101 18.93 -14.71 8.69
C LEU A 101 18.87 -14.07 7.29
N PHE A 102 17.77 -14.27 6.55
CA PHE A 102 17.59 -13.68 5.21
C PHE A 102 16.86 -12.32 5.21
N ASP A 103 16.30 -11.90 6.35
CA ASP A 103 15.66 -10.60 6.47
C ASP A 103 16.72 -9.50 6.60
N LYS A 104 16.50 -8.35 5.95
CA LYS A 104 17.46 -7.24 5.92
C LYS A 104 16.96 -6.11 6.80
N PHE A 105 17.64 -5.87 7.91
CA PHE A 105 17.35 -4.78 8.86
C PHE A 105 18.56 -3.88 9.10
N GLY A 106 18.34 -2.65 9.59
CA GLY A 106 19.41 -1.74 10.02
C GLY A 106 20.28 -1.19 8.90
N ASN A 107 19.84 -1.31 7.64
CA ASN A 107 20.61 -0.86 6.48
C ASN A 107 20.52 0.67 6.33
N ARG A 108 21.66 1.36 6.31
CA ARG A 108 21.68 2.83 6.15
C ARG A 108 21.40 3.30 4.70
N LEU A 109 21.61 2.42 3.72
CA LEU A 109 21.48 2.72 2.28
C LEU A 109 20.27 2.03 1.63
N PHE A 110 19.70 1.01 2.26
CA PHE A 110 18.51 0.32 1.77
C PHE A 110 17.43 0.32 2.83
N ARG A 111 16.18 0.31 2.39
CA ARG A 111 15.05 0.10 3.29
C ARG A 111 15.08 -1.34 3.80
N ASP A 112 14.67 -1.49 5.05
CA ASP A 112 14.48 -2.80 5.64
C ASP A 112 13.46 -3.59 4.82
N ALA A 113 13.69 -4.90 4.71
CA ALA A 113 12.85 -5.78 3.91
C ALA A 113 12.59 -7.07 4.67
N TYR A 114 11.31 -7.42 4.71
CA TYR A 114 10.80 -8.61 5.38
C TYR A 114 10.30 -9.61 4.35
N ARG A 115 10.72 -10.88 4.44
CA ARG A 115 10.22 -11.93 3.56
C ARG A 115 8.94 -12.55 4.13
N ILE A 116 7.84 -12.47 3.39
CA ILE A 116 6.55 -13.06 3.79
C ILE A 116 6.68 -14.58 3.92
N ARG A 117 6.30 -15.14 5.07
CA ARG A 117 6.40 -16.57 5.37
C ARG A 117 5.07 -17.29 5.23
N ALA A 118 5.06 -18.60 5.42
CA ALA A 118 3.84 -19.40 5.31
C ALA A 118 2.83 -19.04 6.41
N GLU A 119 3.33 -18.86 7.64
CA GLU A 119 2.57 -18.47 8.83
C GLU A 119 2.00 -17.05 8.77
N ASP A 120 2.47 -16.20 7.84
CA ASP A 120 1.92 -14.87 7.57
C ASP A 120 0.71 -14.91 6.63
N THR A 121 0.49 -16.05 6.00
CA THR A 121 -0.54 -16.22 4.98
C THR A 121 -1.68 -17.06 5.50
N PHE A 122 -2.91 -16.62 5.22
CA PHE A 122 -4.09 -17.41 5.55
C PHE A 122 -4.38 -18.43 4.45
N ASP A 123 -4.94 -19.57 4.84
CA ASP A 123 -5.52 -20.50 3.88
C ASP A 123 -6.85 -19.92 3.36
N LEU A 124 -6.78 -19.30 2.18
CA LEU A 124 -7.91 -18.64 1.55
C LEU A 124 -8.51 -19.50 0.42
N ARG A 125 -8.25 -20.81 0.39
CA ARG A 125 -8.79 -21.71 -0.65
C ARG A 125 -10.31 -21.67 -0.75
N TYR A 126 -11.01 -21.51 0.38
CA TYR A 126 -12.47 -21.37 0.40
C TYR A 126 -12.96 -20.16 -0.43
N LEU A 127 -12.11 -19.15 -0.62
CA LEU A 127 -12.38 -17.92 -1.37
C LEU A 127 -11.79 -18.02 -2.79
N THR A 128 -10.50 -18.36 -2.90
CA THR A 128 -9.79 -18.41 -4.20
C THR A 128 -10.20 -19.60 -5.07
N GLU A 129 -10.74 -20.68 -4.48
CA GLU A 129 -11.28 -21.85 -5.17
C GLU A 129 -12.81 -21.87 -5.20
N ASN A 130 -13.46 -20.79 -4.73
CA ASN A 130 -14.90 -20.67 -4.80
C ASN A 130 -15.37 -20.65 -6.26
N LYS A 131 -16.08 -21.69 -6.68
CA LYS A 131 -16.56 -21.85 -8.06
C LYS A 131 -17.45 -20.69 -8.51
N GLY A 132 -18.33 -20.20 -7.63
CA GLY A 132 -19.24 -19.10 -7.94
C GLY A 132 -18.49 -17.78 -8.16
N LEU A 133 -17.51 -17.48 -7.28
CA LEU A 133 -16.66 -16.31 -7.44
C LEU A 133 -15.82 -16.40 -8.73
N ARG A 134 -15.19 -17.55 -9.00
CA ARG A 134 -14.40 -17.74 -10.23
C ARG A 134 -15.21 -17.53 -11.50
N GLN A 135 -16.41 -18.11 -11.57
CA GLN A 135 -17.31 -17.91 -12.72
C GLN A 135 -17.66 -16.43 -12.92
N LEU A 136 -17.87 -15.69 -11.83
CA LEU A 136 -18.15 -14.27 -11.88
C LEU A 136 -16.93 -13.47 -12.36
N GLN A 137 -15.74 -13.79 -11.84
CA GLN A 137 -14.48 -13.18 -12.25
C GLN A 137 -14.22 -13.43 -13.75
N GLU A 138 -14.45 -14.65 -14.24
CA GLU A 138 -14.33 -14.98 -15.67
C GLU A 138 -15.28 -14.16 -16.57
N VAL A 139 -16.50 -13.87 -16.09
CA VAL A 139 -17.43 -12.97 -16.80
C VAL A 139 -16.88 -11.55 -16.81
N VAL A 140 -16.42 -11.05 -15.67
CA VAL A 140 -15.87 -9.68 -15.56
C VAL A 140 -14.59 -9.54 -16.39
N ASP A 141 -13.71 -10.53 -16.37
CA ASP A 141 -12.47 -10.56 -17.15
C ASP A 141 -12.77 -10.48 -18.65
N ARG A 142 -13.80 -11.18 -19.13
CA ARG A 142 -14.27 -11.02 -20.52
C ARG A 142 -14.76 -9.60 -20.80
N ILE A 143 -15.59 -9.04 -19.93
CA ILE A 143 -16.09 -7.66 -20.09
C ILE A 143 -14.95 -6.65 -20.18
N VAL A 144 -13.96 -6.73 -19.28
CA VAL A 144 -12.86 -5.77 -19.27
C VAL A 144 -11.86 -6.01 -20.40
N ASN A 145 -11.77 -7.22 -20.94
CA ASN A 145 -11.00 -7.49 -22.16
C ASN A 145 -11.66 -6.85 -23.39
N ASP A 146 -12.98 -6.95 -23.51
CA ASP A 146 -13.74 -6.31 -24.59
C ASP A 146 -13.79 -4.78 -24.41
N HIS A 147 -13.72 -4.31 -23.16
CA HIS A 147 -13.82 -2.91 -22.78
C HIS A 147 -12.75 -2.51 -21.75
N PRO A 148 -11.48 -2.28 -22.17
CA PRO A 148 -10.35 -2.01 -21.28
C PRO A 148 -10.53 -0.79 -20.35
N GLN A 149 -11.36 0.17 -20.74
CA GLN A 149 -11.73 1.31 -19.90
C GLN A 149 -12.45 0.90 -18.61
N LEU A 150 -13.12 -0.25 -18.59
CA LEU A 150 -13.88 -0.74 -17.44
C LEU A 150 -12.99 -1.38 -16.37
N THR A 151 -11.74 -1.74 -16.67
CA THR A 151 -10.84 -2.44 -15.74
C THR A 151 -10.68 -1.70 -14.40
N LYS A 152 -10.61 -0.37 -14.42
CA LYS A 152 -10.47 0.47 -13.21
C LYS A 152 -11.79 1.07 -12.74
N GLN A 153 -12.91 0.71 -13.37
CA GLN A 153 -14.21 1.27 -13.03
C GLN A 153 -14.91 0.39 -12.00
N TYR A 154 -15.58 1.02 -11.04
CA TYR A 154 -16.50 0.33 -10.14
C TYR A 154 -17.75 -0.14 -10.90
N PRO A 155 -18.25 -1.39 -10.71
CA PRO A 155 -17.77 -2.40 -9.77
C PRO A 155 -16.73 -3.38 -10.35
N TYR A 156 -16.43 -3.35 -11.65
CA TYR A 156 -15.56 -4.32 -12.34
C TYR A 156 -14.18 -4.49 -11.69
N GLN A 157 -13.55 -3.40 -11.26
CA GLN A 157 -12.22 -3.44 -10.60
C GLN A 157 -12.16 -4.31 -9.33
N ARG A 158 -13.31 -4.65 -8.73
CA ARG A 158 -13.42 -5.49 -7.53
C ARG A 158 -13.40 -6.98 -7.84
N PHE A 159 -13.55 -7.36 -9.12
CA PHE A 159 -13.64 -8.75 -9.57
C PHE A 159 -12.64 -9.08 -10.68
N ALA A 160 -12.24 -8.09 -11.49
CA ALA A 160 -11.29 -8.28 -12.58
C ALA A 160 -9.90 -8.70 -12.08
N ASP A 161 -9.17 -9.45 -12.90
CA ASP A 161 -7.76 -9.79 -12.68
C ASP A 161 -7.54 -10.49 -11.31
N GLN A 162 -8.41 -11.47 -11.04
CA GLN A 162 -8.44 -12.27 -9.80
C GLN A 162 -8.70 -11.47 -8.52
N ALA A 163 -9.15 -10.21 -8.63
CA ALA A 163 -9.51 -9.41 -7.47
C ALA A 163 -10.69 -10.03 -6.72
N VAL A 164 -10.62 -9.98 -5.39
CA VAL A 164 -11.73 -10.40 -4.53
C VAL A 164 -12.28 -9.17 -3.79
N PRO A 165 -13.60 -8.94 -3.77
CA PRO A 165 -14.18 -7.88 -2.98
C PRO A 165 -13.73 -7.95 -1.52
N GLY A 166 -13.22 -6.84 -0.97
CA GLY A 166 -12.73 -6.77 0.42
C GLY A 166 -11.37 -7.45 0.68
N GLU A 167 -10.65 -7.87 -0.37
CA GLU A 167 -9.33 -8.48 -0.25
C GLU A 167 -8.31 -7.61 0.50
N ASP A 168 -8.46 -6.29 0.44
CA ASP A 168 -7.58 -5.35 1.14
C ASP A 168 -7.62 -5.55 2.66
N ALA A 169 -8.79 -5.87 3.22
CA ALA A 169 -8.93 -6.11 4.65
C ALA A 169 -8.21 -7.40 5.08
N LEU A 170 -8.25 -8.45 4.25
CA LEU A 170 -7.50 -9.69 4.47
C LEU A 170 -6.00 -9.43 4.45
N VAL A 171 -5.51 -8.70 3.44
CA VAL A 171 -4.09 -8.35 3.35
C VAL A 171 -3.65 -7.51 4.55
N ARG A 172 -4.44 -6.51 4.97
CA ARG A 172 -4.11 -5.71 6.17
C ARG A 172 -4.02 -6.58 7.42
N ARG A 173 -4.89 -7.56 7.57
CA ARG A 173 -4.83 -8.52 8.67
C ARG A 173 -3.56 -9.38 8.61
N GLN A 174 -3.14 -9.80 7.42
CA GLN A 174 -1.89 -10.55 7.25
C GLN A 174 -0.65 -9.68 7.57
N ILE A 175 -0.63 -8.41 7.13
CA ILE A 175 0.42 -7.45 7.51
C ILE A 175 0.42 -7.20 9.02
N TYR A 176 -0.76 -7.14 9.66
CA TYR A 176 -0.86 -6.99 11.11
C TYR A 176 -0.20 -8.15 11.85
N GLU A 177 -0.40 -9.39 11.42
CA GLU A 177 0.23 -10.56 12.04
C GLU A 177 1.75 -10.55 11.88
N VAL A 178 2.27 -10.11 10.74
CA VAL A 178 3.71 -9.87 10.52
C VAL A 178 4.24 -8.87 11.57
N LEU A 179 3.59 -7.71 11.70
CA LEU A 179 3.99 -6.67 12.65
C LEU A 179 3.93 -7.15 14.11
N LYS A 180 2.88 -7.90 14.45
CA LYS A 180 2.68 -8.45 15.80
C LYS A 180 3.78 -9.46 16.15
N ARG A 181 4.14 -10.36 15.24
CA ARG A 181 5.23 -11.33 15.45
C ARG A 181 6.58 -10.64 15.62
N GLN A 182 6.84 -9.60 14.83
CA GLN A 182 8.06 -8.80 14.90
C GLN A 182 8.09 -7.83 16.09
N LYS A 183 7.06 -7.81 16.95
CA LYS A 183 6.92 -6.84 18.04
C LYS A 183 7.14 -5.39 17.59
N ALA A 184 6.75 -5.08 16.36
CA ALA A 184 7.12 -3.83 15.69
C ALA A 184 6.57 -2.59 16.42
N ALA A 185 5.45 -2.73 17.15
CA ALA A 185 4.90 -1.68 18.00
C ALA A 185 5.85 -1.19 19.10
N GLU A 186 6.84 -1.98 19.53
CA GLU A 186 7.82 -1.59 20.56
C GLU A 186 8.76 -0.48 20.08
N VAL A 187 8.96 -0.35 18.76
CA VAL A 187 9.82 0.68 18.15
C VAL A 187 9.19 2.08 18.22
N LEU A 188 7.86 2.15 18.30
CA LEU A 188 7.15 3.43 18.35
C LEU A 188 6.94 3.87 19.79
N ASP A 189 7.35 5.10 20.10
CA ASP A 189 7.03 5.75 21.35
C ASP A 189 5.60 6.35 21.31
N VAL A 190 4.81 6.05 22.34
CA VAL A 190 3.44 6.60 22.47
C VAL A 190 3.47 8.13 22.65
N GLU A 191 4.54 8.66 23.25
CA GLU A 191 4.72 10.10 23.47
C GLU A 191 5.05 10.86 22.18
N LYS A 192 5.31 10.16 21.07
CA LYS A 192 5.54 10.74 19.74
C LYS A 192 4.35 10.61 18.80
N LEU A 193 3.24 10.07 19.27
CA LEU A 193 2.01 9.98 18.48
C LEU A 193 1.23 11.30 18.58
N ILE A 194 0.82 11.85 17.44
CA ILE A 194 0.10 13.12 17.36
C ILE A 194 -1.22 12.99 16.60
N PHE A 195 -2.13 13.93 16.85
CA PHE A 195 -3.32 14.18 16.03
C PHE A 195 -3.55 15.70 15.94
N PHE A 196 -4.39 16.13 14.99
CA PHE A 196 -4.77 17.54 14.87
C PHE A 196 -6.03 17.84 15.67
N GLU A 197 -6.05 18.97 16.36
CA GLU A 197 -7.20 19.49 17.09
C GLU A 197 -7.63 20.82 16.46
N ARG A 198 -8.95 21.09 16.43
CA ARG A 198 -9.45 22.38 15.96
C ARG A 198 -9.05 23.51 16.91
N GLU A 199 -8.60 24.62 16.34
CA GLU A 199 -8.26 25.83 17.09
C GLU A 199 -8.77 27.05 16.33
N GLU A 200 -9.80 27.72 16.86
CA GLU A 200 -10.40 28.90 16.22
C GLU A 200 -9.51 30.14 16.29
N ALA A 201 -8.51 30.16 17.19
CA ALA A 201 -7.67 31.32 17.48
C ALA A 201 -6.39 31.42 16.64
N SER A 202 -5.98 30.37 15.91
CA SER A 202 -4.78 30.39 15.07
C SER A 202 -5.12 30.56 13.60
N GLY A 203 -4.30 31.31 12.86
CA GLY A 203 -4.52 31.58 11.42
C GLY A 203 -4.51 30.34 10.50
N SER A 204 -4.23 29.14 11.05
CA SER A 204 -4.27 27.85 10.35
C SER A 204 -5.53 27.02 10.62
N GLY A 205 -6.31 27.37 11.65
CA GLY A 205 -7.54 26.66 12.05
C GLY A 205 -7.35 25.38 12.87
N PHE A 206 -6.11 24.92 13.08
CA PHE A 206 -5.80 23.68 13.77
C PHE A 206 -4.49 23.77 14.59
N ARG A 207 -4.36 22.94 15.62
CA ARG A 207 -3.12 22.73 16.39
C ARG A 207 -2.74 21.27 16.45
N VAL A 208 -1.44 20.99 16.60
CA VAL A 208 -0.92 19.64 16.83
C VAL A 208 -1.00 19.30 18.30
N ARG A 209 -1.52 18.11 18.63
CA ARG A 209 -1.60 17.61 20.00
C ARG A 209 -1.03 16.20 20.12
N PHE A 210 -0.20 15.96 21.12
CA PHE A 210 0.30 14.64 21.44
C PHE A 210 -0.82 13.77 22.05
N LEU A 211 -0.91 12.52 21.58
CA LEU A 211 -1.89 11.56 22.08
C LEU A 211 -1.65 11.25 23.55
N SER A 212 -0.39 11.04 23.96
CA SER A 212 -0.03 10.78 25.35
C SER A 212 -0.59 11.83 26.30
N ASP A 213 -0.45 13.11 25.94
CA ASP A 213 -0.87 14.24 26.77
C ASP A 213 -2.39 14.34 26.84
N TYR A 214 -3.07 14.12 25.71
CA TYR A 214 -4.53 14.01 25.68
C TYR A 214 -5.04 12.88 26.57
N LEU A 215 -4.44 11.69 26.46
CA LEU A 215 -4.85 10.52 27.23
C LEU A 215 -4.60 10.73 28.72
N LYS A 216 -3.44 11.28 29.13
CA LYS A 216 -3.15 11.60 30.53
C LYS A 216 -4.18 12.58 31.13
N GLU A 217 -4.66 13.55 30.34
CA GLU A 217 -5.63 14.55 30.79
C GLU A 217 -7.08 14.02 30.82
N PHE A 218 -7.53 13.34 29.75
CA PHE A 218 -8.95 13.04 29.54
C PHE A 218 -9.32 11.56 29.58
N ALA A 219 -8.35 10.67 29.42
CA ALA A 219 -8.56 9.22 29.38
C ALA A 219 -7.41 8.45 30.06
N PRO A 220 -7.05 8.78 31.31
CA PRO A 220 -5.89 8.18 31.99
C PRO A 220 -6.02 6.66 32.15
N PHE A 221 -7.27 6.17 32.19
CA PHE A 221 -7.63 4.76 32.22
C PHE A 221 -7.00 3.91 31.11
N VAL A 222 -6.58 4.51 29.99
CA VAL A 222 -5.89 3.78 28.90
C VAL A 222 -4.50 3.28 29.34
N PHE A 223 -3.88 3.93 30.32
CA PHE A 223 -2.58 3.54 30.88
C PHE A 223 -2.71 2.68 32.15
N GLU A 224 -3.92 2.49 32.66
CA GLU A 224 -4.17 1.69 33.86
C GLU A 224 -4.19 0.19 33.53
N GLU A 225 -3.80 -0.64 34.51
CA GLU A 225 -3.93 -2.10 34.39
C GLU A 225 -5.36 -2.54 34.71
N GLY A 226 -5.93 -3.39 33.85
CA GLY A 226 -7.26 -3.97 34.04
C GLY A 226 -8.36 -3.33 33.19
N GLU A 227 -9.59 -3.81 33.35
CA GLU A 227 -10.76 -3.29 32.65
C GLU A 227 -11.41 -2.18 33.48
N THR A 228 -11.30 -0.94 33.02
CA THR A 228 -11.88 0.26 33.67
C THR A 228 -13.33 0.51 33.26
N GLY A 229 -13.84 -0.28 32.32
CA GLY A 229 -15.18 -0.17 31.75
C GLY A 229 -15.39 1.02 30.81
N LYS A 230 -14.31 1.69 30.38
CA LYS A 230 -14.36 2.86 29.49
C LYS A 230 -13.45 2.68 28.27
N ALA A 231 -13.78 3.38 27.20
CA ALA A 231 -12.94 3.52 26.02
C ALA A 231 -12.92 4.99 25.57
N VAL A 232 -11.79 5.45 25.04
CA VAL A 232 -11.75 6.71 24.29
C VAL A 232 -11.83 6.41 22.80
N GLY A 233 -12.83 7.02 22.14
CA GLY A 233 -13.09 6.90 20.72
C GLY A 233 -12.53 8.09 19.95
N LEU A 234 -11.76 7.84 18.88
CA LEU A 234 -11.29 8.86 17.94
C LEU A 234 -11.95 8.62 16.58
N CYS A 235 -12.79 9.56 16.13
CA CYS A 235 -13.59 9.43 14.91
C CYS A 235 -13.13 10.40 13.82
N PHE A 236 -12.55 9.86 12.75
CA PHE A 236 -12.11 10.59 11.56
C PHE A 236 -13.18 10.53 10.47
N ARG A 237 -13.57 11.66 9.91
CA ARG A 237 -14.48 11.72 8.75
C ARG A 237 -13.68 11.84 7.46
N MET A 238 -13.82 10.87 6.56
CA MET A 238 -13.15 10.85 5.27
C MET A 238 -13.85 11.81 4.31
N ARG A 239 -13.11 12.78 3.77
CA ARG A 239 -13.65 13.83 2.88
C ARG A 239 -12.86 13.98 1.58
N ARG A 240 -12.00 13.02 1.23
CA ARG A 240 -11.20 13.01 -0.02
C ARG A 240 -12.02 13.14 -1.31
N ASP A 241 -13.29 12.73 -1.27
CA ASP A 241 -14.21 12.86 -2.42
C ASP A 241 -14.98 14.19 -2.43
N SER A 242 -14.75 15.07 -1.45
CA SER A 242 -15.38 16.40 -1.40
C SER A 242 -14.74 17.35 -2.40
N MET A 243 -15.60 18.07 -3.13
CA MET A 243 -15.20 19.13 -4.06
C MET A 243 -14.99 20.48 -3.35
N ALA A 244 -15.20 20.55 -2.03
CA ALA A 244 -15.09 21.76 -1.24
C ALA A 244 -13.72 21.84 -0.51
N ILE A 245 -12.95 22.90 -0.79
CA ILE A 245 -11.54 23.06 -0.33
C ILE A 245 -11.43 23.14 1.20
N ASP A 246 -12.38 23.82 1.85
CA ASP A 246 -12.50 23.92 3.30
C ASP A 246 -12.69 22.55 3.97
N GLN A 247 -13.41 21.64 3.31
CA GLN A 247 -13.66 20.30 3.81
C GLN A 247 -12.47 19.35 3.67
N LEU A 248 -11.54 19.61 2.73
CA LEU A 248 -10.34 18.79 2.55
C LEU A 248 -9.37 18.93 3.73
N LEU A 249 -9.32 20.11 4.37
CA LEU A 249 -8.46 20.38 5.52
C LEU A 249 -9.05 19.85 6.85
N GLU A 250 -10.31 19.42 6.87
CA GLU A 250 -10.98 18.91 8.07
C GLU A 250 -10.80 17.40 8.30
N GLU A 251 -10.42 16.64 7.28
CA GLU A 251 -10.26 15.18 7.38
C GLU A 251 -9.32 14.70 8.50
N PRO A 252 -8.16 15.34 8.77
CA PRO A 252 -7.20 14.79 9.72
C PRO A 252 -7.51 15.16 11.19
N VAL A 253 -8.64 15.83 11.46
CA VAL A 253 -9.09 16.21 12.81
C VAL A 253 -10.15 15.22 13.31
N PRO A 254 -9.86 14.41 14.35
CA PRO A 254 -10.84 13.50 14.90
C PRO A 254 -11.82 14.21 15.83
N GLU A 255 -13.06 13.72 15.85
CA GLU A 255 -13.94 13.90 17.01
C GLU A 255 -13.58 12.90 18.08
N ILE A 256 -13.28 13.36 19.30
CA ILE A 256 -12.86 12.49 20.41
C ILE A 256 -13.92 12.46 21.50
N LYS A 257 -14.31 11.26 21.95
CA LYS A 257 -15.26 11.06 23.05
C LYS A 257 -14.90 9.86 23.89
N VAL A 258 -15.08 9.96 25.21
CA VAL A 258 -15.08 8.80 26.11
C VAL A 258 -16.45 8.14 26.05
N VAL A 259 -16.49 6.82 25.99
CA VAL A 259 -17.70 6.00 25.92
C VAL A 259 -17.60 4.84 26.91
N ASP A 260 -18.76 4.32 27.32
CA ASP A 260 -18.83 3.11 28.13
C ASP A 260 -18.42 1.89 27.29
N CYS A 261 -17.53 1.09 27.85
CA CYS A 261 -17.01 -0.11 27.22
C CYS A 261 -16.64 -1.13 28.31
N PRO A 262 -17.64 -1.81 28.91
CA PRO A 262 -17.45 -2.68 30.06
C PRO A 262 -16.48 -3.84 29.79
N ASP A 263 -16.45 -4.36 28.56
CA ASP A 263 -15.71 -5.57 28.22
C ASP A 263 -15.20 -5.56 26.75
N ALA A 264 -14.43 -6.60 26.41
CA ALA A 264 -13.93 -6.83 25.05
C ALA A 264 -15.02 -7.06 24.00
N GLN A 265 -16.16 -7.62 24.39
CA GLN A 265 -17.25 -7.88 23.46
C GLN A 265 -17.95 -6.57 23.04
N THR A 266 -18.13 -5.66 23.98
CA THR A 266 -18.67 -4.32 23.77
C THR A 266 -17.71 -3.49 22.94
N TRP A 267 -16.39 -3.57 23.21
CA TRP A 267 -15.37 -2.93 22.37
C TRP A 267 -15.47 -3.37 20.92
N ARG A 268 -15.58 -4.68 20.67
CA ARG A 268 -15.69 -5.24 19.32
C ARG A 268 -16.98 -4.79 18.63
N SER A 269 -18.08 -4.73 19.38
CA SER A 269 -19.38 -4.25 18.88
C SER A 269 -19.35 -2.76 18.54
N LEU A 270 -18.79 -1.91 19.41
CA LEU A 270 -18.59 -0.49 19.17
C LEU A 270 -17.73 -0.24 17.93
N LEU A 271 -16.63 -0.98 17.81
CA LEU A 271 -15.72 -0.88 16.68
C LEU A 271 -16.41 -1.29 15.36
N LEU A 272 -17.24 -2.34 15.38
CA LEU A 272 -18.01 -2.80 14.22
C LEU A 272 -19.05 -1.78 13.78
N GLU A 273 -19.96 -1.39 14.69
CA GLU A 273 -21.08 -0.52 14.36
C GLU A 273 -20.62 0.90 13.99
N SER A 274 -19.58 1.41 14.64
CA SER A 274 -19.04 2.75 14.34
C SER A 274 -18.31 2.83 13.00
N ASN A 275 -17.83 1.71 12.47
CA ASN A 275 -17.11 1.64 11.18
C ASN A 275 -17.93 1.02 10.05
N LYS A 276 -19.19 0.64 10.31
CA LYS A 276 -20.11 0.09 9.32
C LYS A 276 -20.40 1.12 8.23
N ARG A 277 -20.41 0.68 6.98
CA ARG A 277 -20.72 1.55 5.84
C ARG A 277 -22.23 1.84 5.81
N SER A 278 -22.59 3.12 5.94
CA SER A 278 -23.97 3.58 5.82
C SER A 278 -24.18 4.30 4.48
N PRO A 279 -25.06 3.81 3.59
CA PRO A 279 -25.35 4.47 2.31
C PRO A 279 -25.75 5.94 2.50
N GLY A 280 -25.18 6.84 1.71
CA GLY A 280 -25.50 8.28 1.74
C GLY A 280 -24.89 9.07 2.90
N SER A 281 -24.14 8.42 3.80
CA SER A 281 -23.41 9.11 4.87
C SER A 281 -21.95 9.36 4.51
N VAL A 282 -21.35 10.41 5.08
CA VAL A 282 -19.90 10.66 4.99
C VAL A 282 -19.16 9.46 5.60
N SER A 283 -18.27 8.86 4.82
CA SER A 283 -17.46 7.74 5.29
C SER A 283 -16.65 8.17 6.52
N LYS A 284 -16.64 7.35 7.56
CA LYS A 284 -15.91 7.64 8.79
C LYS A 284 -15.15 6.41 9.27
N ARG A 285 -14.09 6.66 10.02
CA ARG A 285 -13.26 5.62 10.65
C ARG A 285 -13.04 5.94 12.11
N VAL A 286 -13.31 4.95 12.97
CA VAL A 286 -13.29 5.12 14.42
C VAL A 286 -12.33 4.13 15.05
N ILE A 287 -11.48 4.63 15.93
CA ILE A 287 -10.59 3.87 16.82
C ILE A 287 -11.18 3.92 18.23
N PHE A 288 -11.10 2.83 18.98
CA PHE A 288 -11.40 2.80 20.42
C PHE A 288 -10.20 2.27 21.20
N LEU A 289 -9.73 3.05 22.17
CA LEU A 289 -8.61 2.70 23.06
C LEU A 289 -9.13 2.49 24.48
N ARG A 290 -8.89 1.30 25.05
CA ARG A 290 -9.24 0.98 26.44
C ARG A 290 -8.02 0.81 27.34
N ASN A 291 -6.93 0.31 26.78
CA ASN A 291 -5.76 -0.13 27.52
C ASN A 291 -4.51 -0.17 26.63
N GLN A 292 -3.38 -0.60 27.20
CA GLN A 292 -2.09 -0.72 26.50
C GLN A 292 -2.11 -1.66 25.28
N SER A 293 -2.94 -2.71 25.28
CA SER A 293 -3.08 -3.61 24.12
C SER A 293 -3.69 -2.87 22.92
N ASP A 294 -4.69 -2.03 23.16
CA ASP A 294 -5.30 -1.19 22.14
C ASP A 294 -4.31 -0.11 21.65
N LEU A 295 -3.47 0.44 22.53
CA LEU A 295 -2.36 1.33 22.13
C LEU A 295 -1.33 0.62 21.24
N ASN A 296 -0.95 -0.62 21.58
CA ASN A 296 -0.03 -1.40 20.74
C ASN A 296 -0.64 -1.72 19.38
N ARG A 297 -1.96 -1.96 19.31
CA ARG A 297 -2.68 -2.09 18.04
C ARG A 297 -2.66 -0.79 17.24
N LEU A 298 -2.80 0.37 17.88
CA LEU A 298 -2.68 1.67 17.23
C LEU A 298 -1.29 1.87 16.64
N LYS A 299 -0.23 1.57 17.39
CA LYS A 299 1.16 1.60 16.89
C LYS A 299 1.35 0.68 15.68
N ASN A 300 0.86 -0.56 15.76
CA ASN A 300 0.88 -1.48 14.61
C ASN A 300 0.08 -0.94 13.41
N ALA A 301 -1.04 -0.26 13.63
CA ALA A 301 -1.82 0.35 12.55
C ALA A 301 -1.06 1.49 11.85
N ILE A 302 -0.29 2.28 12.59
CA ILE A 302 0.61 3.32 12.05
C ILE A 302 1.69 2.68 11.16
N LEU A 303 2.38 1.65 11.66
CA LEU A 303 3.41 0.95 10.91
C LEU A 303 2.84 0.27 9.66
N MET A 304 1.65 -0.34 9.78
CA MET A 304 0.94 -0.95 8.66
C MET A 304 0.64 0.06 7.56
N LYS A 305 0.16 1.26 7.90
CA LYS A 305 -0.06 2.34 6.93
C LYS A 305 1.23 2.67 6.17
N LYS A 306 2.36 2.78 6.87
CA LYS A 306 3.66 3.04 6.23
C LYS A 306 4.08 1.89 5.32
N ILE A 307 3.97 0.64 5.78
CA ILE A 307 4.24 -0.55 4.95
C ILE A 307 3.43 -0.50 3.66
N ILE A 308 2.12 -0.22 3.75
CA ILE A 308 1.24 -0.17 2.58
C ILE A 308 1.69 0.91 1.60
N SER A 309 2.05 2.10 2.11
CA SER A 309 2.57 3.20 1.29
C SER A 309 3.89 2.83 0.57
N LEU A 310 4.81 2.16 1.28
CA LEU A 310 6.12 1.77 0.76
C LEU A 310 6.06 0.68 -0.33
N ASN A 311 4.98 -0.11 -0.34
CA ASN A 311 4.79 -1.24 -1.25
C ASN A 311 3.72 -0.96 -2.33
N ALA A 312 3.33 0.31 -2.52
CA ALA A 312 2.26 0.79 -3.40
C ALA A 312 0.89 0.19 -3.05
N SER A 313 0.00 1.01 -2.48
CA SER A 313 -1.30 0.58 -1.93
C SER A 313 -2.11 -0.30 -2.88
N ASP A 314 -2.25 0.12 -4.14
CA ASP A 314 -3.09 -0.56 -5.14
C ASP A 314 -2.51 -1.90 -5.56
N TYR A 315 -1.22 -2.12 -5.31
CA TYR A 315 -0.52 -3.36 -5.59
C TYR A 315 -0.51 -4.28 -4.37
N ILE A 316 0.01 -3.80 -3.22
CA ILE A 316 0.25 -4.66 -2.06
C ILE A 316 -1.04 -5.18 -1.43
N LEU A 317 -2.13 -4.39 -1.46
CA LEU A 317 -3.42 -4.75 -0.87
C LEU A 317 -4.23 -5.74 -1.73
N LYS A 318 -3.58 -6.41 -2.68
CA LYS A 318 -4.16 -7.48 -3.49
C LYS A 318 -3.68 -8.83 -2.98
N LEU A 319 -4.58 -9.79 -2.80
CA LEU A 319 -4.23 -11.12 -2.26
C LEU A 319 -3.18 -11.83 -3.12
N LYS A 320 -3.32 -11.77 -4.45
CA LYS A 320 -2.33 -12.31 -5.39
C LYS A 320 -0.94 -11.70 -5.22
N ASN A 321 -0.85 -10.51 -4.62
CA ASN A 321 0.38 -9.79 -4.41
C ASN A 321 1.00 -9.96 -3.02
N PHE A 322 0.26 -10.51 -2.06
CA PHE A 322 0.74 -10.84 -0.72
C PHE A 322 0.89 -12.35 -0.59
N THR A 323 1.96 -12.90 -1.17
CA THR A 323 2.23 -14.34 -1.25
C THR A 323 3.57 -14.70 -0.62
N ARG A 324 3.68 -15.94 -0.13
CA ARG A 324 4.90 -16.48 0.50
C ARG A 324 6.12 -16.24 -0.39
N GLY A 325 7.22 -15.82 0.24
CA GLY A 325 8.51 -15.59 -0.37
C GLY A 325 8.68 -14.23 -1.07
N ARG A 326 7.62 -13.41 -1.13
CA ARG A 326 7.74 -12.01 -1.58
C ARG A 326 8.38 -11.15 -0.50
N LEU A 327 9.11 -10.13 -0.93
CA LEU A 327 9.71 -9.14 -0.05
C LEU A 327 8.74 -7.99 0.19
N LEU A 328 8.41 -7.76 1.45
CA LEU A 328 7.66 -6.63 1.97
C LEU A 328 8.66 -5.56 2.43
N ARG A 329 8.60 -4.38 1.83
CA ARG A 329 9.41 -3.24 2.29
C ARG A 329 8.89 -2.76 3.63
N MET A 330 9.77 -2.72 4.62
CA MET A 330 9.48 -2.27 5.97
C MET A 330 9.89 -0.80 6.13
N PRO A 331 9.15 -0.02 6.94
CA PRO A 331 9.54 1.32 7.29
C PRO A 331 10.74 1.28 8.25
N THR A 332 11.70 2.16 8.02
CA THR A 332 12.69 2.52 9.03
C THR A 332 12.04 3.53 9.96
N VAL A 333 11.97 3.22 11.25
CA VAL A 333 11.34 4.06 12.27
C VAL A 333 12.33 4.24 13.41
N ARG A 334 12.45 5.47 13.89
CA ARG A 334 13.28 5.83 15.05
C ARG A 334 12.42 6.28 16.20
N GLU A 335 12.96 6.20 17.42
CA GLU A 335 12.24 6.63 18.62
C GLU A 335 11.89 8.13 18.60
N GLU A 336 12.67 8.96 17.91
CA GLU A 336 12.40 10.39 17.77
C GLU A 336 11.34 10.74 16.71
N ASP A 337 10.92 9.78 15.87
CA ASP A 337 10.00 10.05 14.77
C ASP A 337 8.59 10.35 15.30
N VAL A 338 8.02 11.48 14.87
CA VAL A 338 6.66 11.89 15.22
C VAL A 338 5.66 11.30 14.23
N GLU A 339 4.63 10.63 14.74
CA GLU A 339 3.68 9.88 13.94
C GLU A 339 2.26 10.42 14.02
N LEU A 340 1.69 10.74 12.85
CA LEU A 340 0.32 11.24 12.74
C LEU A 340 -0.72 10.10 12.74
N ILE A 341 -1.69 10.21 13.63
CA ILE A 341 -2.91 9.40 13.65
C ILE A 341 -3.97 10.07 12.77
N ASP A 342 -4.39 9.37 11.71
CA ASP A 342 -5.40 9.85 10.77
C ASP A 342 -6.39 8.75 10.32
N ALA A 343 -7.26 9.07 9.37
CA ALA A 343 -8.27 8.15 8.86
C ALA A 343 -7.69 6.85 8.24
N ASP A 344 -6.49 6.90 7.67
CA ASP A 344 -5.83 5.71 7.12
C ASP A 344 -5.28 4.81 8.23
N VAL A 345 -4.74 5.41 9.30
CA VAL A 345 -4.38 4.68 10.52
C VAL A 345 -5.63 4.05 11.14
N ALA A 346 -6.73 4.79 11.24
CA ALA A 346 -8.00 4.29 11.74
C ALA A 346 -8.56 3.14 10.88
N THR A 347 -8.38 3.20 9.55
CA THR A 347 -8.73 2.09 8.64
C THR A 347 -7.89 0.86 8.93
N CYS A 348 -6.57 1.00 9.09
CA CYS A 348 -5.67 -0.11 9.44
C CYS A 348 -6.04 -0.71 10.81
N TYR A 349 -6.33 0.13 11.80
CA TYR A 349 -6.72 -0.28 13.15
C TYR A 349 -7.99 -1.13 13.13
N PHE A 350 -9.05 -0.62 12.52
CA PHE A 350 -10.34 -1.31 12.40
C PHE A 350 -10.21 -2.62 11.62
N GLN A 351 -9.60 -2.58 10.43
CA GLN A 351 -9.48 -3.76 9.59
C GLN A 351 -8.53 -4.80 10.20
N SER A 352 -7.56 -4.43 11.04
CA SER A 352 -6.71 -5.40 11.74
C SER A 352 -7.48 -6.34 12.68
N GLU A 353 -8.68 -5.93 13.12
CA GLU A 353 -9.53 -6.70 14.04
C GLU A 353 -10.75 -7.30 13.35
N LEU A 354 -11.42 -6.50 12.51
CA LEU A 354 -12.72 -6.82 11.93
C LEU A 354 -12.63 -7.14 10.43
N TYR A 355 -11.45 -7.58 9.95
CA TYR A 355 -11.21 -7.91 8.55
C TYR A 355 -12.27 -8.82 7.92
N TYR A 356 -12.72 -9.85 8.65
CA TYR A 356 -13.71 -10.80 8.12
C TYR A 356 -15.09 -10.14 7.95
N SER A 357 -15.52 -9.32 8.91
CA SER A 357 -16.76 -8.55 8.79
C SER A 357 -16.69 -7.55 7.63
N VAL A 358 -15.51 -6.97 7.37
CA VAL A 358 -15.29 -6.09 6.21
C VAL A 358 -15.36 -6.88 4.91
N LEU A 359 -14.73 -8.06 4.85
CA LEU A 359 -14.80 -8.96 3.71
C LEU A 359 -16.24 -9.31 3.35
N GLU A 360 -17.03 -9.74 4.34
CA GLU A 360 -18.44 -10.10 4.17
C GLU A 360 -19.26 -8.92 3.64
N GLN A 361 -19.11 -7.73 4.23
CA GLN A 361 -19.80 -6.51 3.79
C GLN A 361 -19.40 -6.11 2.36
N SER A 362 -18.11 -6.18 2.03
CA SER A 362 -17.61 -5.87 0.68
C SER A 362 -18.13 -6.87 -0.34
N LEU A 363 -18.11 -8.16 -0.05
CA LEU A 363 -18.70 -9.19 -0.90
C LEU A 363 -20.17 -8.90 -1.16
N ALA A 364 -20.98 -8.71 -0.12
CA ALA A 364 -22.41 -8.43 -0.28
C ALA A 364 -22.67 -7.16 -1.12
N TYR A 365 -21.94 -6.07 -0.83
CA TYR A 365 -22.14 -4.78 -1.48
C TYR A 365 -21.66 -4.77 -2.94
N ASP A 366 -20.44 -5.23 -3.20
CA ASP A 366 -19.84 -5.20 -4.54
C ASP A 366 -20.54 -6.19 -5.47
N TYR A 367 -21.02 -7.32 -4.94
CA TYR A 367 -21.79 -8.30 -5.69
C TYR A 367 -23.16 -7.76 -6.11
N ALA A 368 -23.87 -7.10 -5.19
CA ALA A 368 -25.13 -6.44 -5.49
C ALA A 368 -24.97 -5.36 -6.58
N ALA A 369 -23.88 -4.58 -6.50
CA ALA A 369 -23.57 -3.56 -7.49
C ALA A 369 -23.24 -4.17 -8.87
N LEU A 370 -22.41 -5.22 -8.91
CA LEU A 370 -22.10 -5.90 -10.17
C LEU A 370 -23.34 -6.51 -10.80
N ARG A 371 -24.20 -7.18 -10.01
CA ARG A 371 -25.47 -7.73 -10.49
C ARG A 371 -26.36 -6.66 -11.13
N LYS A 372 -26.42 -5.47 -10.54
CA LYS A 372 -27.22 -4.36 -11.08
C LYS A 372 -26.70 -3.88 -12.44
N VAL A 373 -25.38 -3.85 -12.64
CA VAL A 373 -24.78 -3.44 -13.92
C VAL A 373 -24.89 -4.54 -14.98
N LEU A 374 -24.84 -5.81 -14.58
CA LEU A 374 -24.99 -6.94 -15.50
C LEU A 374 -26.43 -7.19 -15.93
N GLN A 375 -27.42 -6.75 -15.15
CA GLN A 375 -28.84 -6.86 -15.51
C GLN A 375 -29.12 -6.15 -16.84
N GLY A 376 -29.61 -6.91 -17.83
CA GLY A 376 -29.91 -6.39 -19.17
C GLY A 376 -28.72 -6.34 -20.13
N SER A 377 -27.50 -6.64 -19.66
CA SER A 377 -26.32 -6.77 -20.52
C SER A 377 -26.29 -8.11 -21.25
N GLU A 378 -25.56 -8.18 -22.36
CA GLU A 378 -25.32 -9.45 -23.08
C GLU A 378 -24.53 -10.47 -22.24
N TYR A 379 -23.67 -9.97 -21.36
CA TYR A 379 -22.87 -10.76 -20.41
C TYR A 379 -23.70 -11.36 -19.26
N GLY A 380 -24.87 -10.79 -18.96
CA GLY A 380 -25.76 -11.26 -17.90
C GLY A 380 -26.55 -12.53 -18.24
N LYS A 381 -26.68 -12.89 -19.53
CA LYS A 381 -27.57 -13.97 -20.00
C LYS A 381 -27.14 -15.40 -19.60
N GLY A 382 -25.91 -15.60 -19.13
CA GLY A 382 -25.36 -16.90 -18.73
C GLY A 382 -25.17 -17.10 -17.21
N LEU A 383 -25.38 -16.06 -16.40
CA LEU A 383 -25.15 -16.11 -14.96
C LEU A 383 -26.40 -16.63 -14.23
N ARG A 384 -26.48 -17.95 -14.00
CA ARG A 384 -27.38 -18.53 -13.00
C ARG A 384 -26.81 -18.33 -11.60
N ILE A 385 -26.83 -17.09 -11.16
CA ILE A 385 -26.50 -16.75 -9.77
C ILE A 385 -27.75 -17.03 -8.94
N THR A 386 -27.79 -18.17 -8.26
CA THR A 386 -28.81 -18.47 -7.25
C THR A 386 -28.51 -17.70 -5.95
N HIS A 387 -29.59 -17.29 -5.28
CA HIS A 387 -29.58 -16.51 -4.05
C HIS A 387 -28.85 -17.17 -2.88
#